data_AF-A0A482YWZ1-F1
#
_entry.id   AF-A0A482YWZ1-F1
#
_cell.length_a   1.000
_cell.length_b   1.000
_cell.length_c   1.000
_cell.angle_alpha   90.00
_cell.angle_beta   90.00
_cell.angle_gamma   90.00
#
_symmetry.space_group_name_H-M   'P 1'
#
loop_
_entity.id
_entity.type
_entity.pdbx_description
1 polymer ?
#
loop_
_entity_poly.entity_id
_entity_poly.type
_entity_poly.pdbx_seq_one_letter_code
_entity_poly.pdbx_strand_id
1 'polypeptide(L)' 'MSLMHSERLEEQALSVKLFQKLGLEDNLKFAKHHRDIVKKFGRFPHRNTLLGRKNTVADTQYLASKEAFTG' A
#
# COMPACT_ATOMS: atom_id res chain seq x y z
N MET A 1 -13.45 -1.89 0.17
CA MET A 1 -12.62 -0.68 -0.01
C MET A 1 -11.89 -0.75 -1.34
N SER A 2 -12.34 -0.05 -2.38
CA SER A 2 -11.72 -0.14 -3.71
C SER A 2 -10.43 0.69 -3.82
N LEU A 3 -10.43 1.92 -3.28
CA LEU A 3 -9.32 2.86 -3.47
C LEU A 3 -8.03 2.47 -2.73
N MET A 4 -8.10 1.91 -1.52
CA MET A 4 -6.91 1.48 -0.77
C MET A 4 -6.15 0.30 -1.40
N HIS A 5 -6.79 -0.45 -2.28
CA HIS A 5 -6.17 -1.62 -2.93
C HIS A 5 -5.63 -1.30 -4.33
N SER A 6 -5.78 -0.06 -4.80
CA SER A 6 -5.23 0.43 -6.05
C SER A 6 -3.72 0.63 -5.96
N GLU A 7 -2.99 0.35 -7.04
CA GLU A 7 -1.56 0.65 -7.15
C GLU A 7 -1.30 2.07 -7.72
N ARG A 8 -2.35 2.91 -7.82
CA ARG A 8 -2.25 4.31 -8.27
C ARG A 8 -2.12 5.28 -7.12
N LEU A 9 -1.09 6.12 -7.14
CA LEU A 9 -0.77 7.02 -6.03
C LEU A 9 -1.86 8.07 -5.78
N GLU A 10 -2.49 8.57 -6.85
CA GLU A 10 -3.60 9.52 -6.78
C GLU A 10 -4.84 8.92 -6.09
N GLU A 11 -5.13 7.65 -6.34
CA GLU A 11 -6.25 6.95 -5.70
C GLU A 11 -5.95 6.65 -4.23
N GLN A 12 -4.70 6.34 -3.90
CA GLN A 12 -4.24 6.22 -2.51
C GLN A 12 -4.37 7.54 -1.74
N ALA A 13 -3.97 8.66 -2.35
CA ALA A 13 -4.11 9.99 -1.76
C ALA A 13 -5.60 10.34 -1.52
N LEU A 14 -6.47 10.03 -2.50
CA LEU A 14 -7.91 10.19 -2.34
C LEU A 14 -8.46 9.32 -1.21
N SER A 15 -8.01 8.07 -1.11
CA SER A 15 -8.43 7.17 -0.04
C SER A 15 -8.10 7.74 1.35
N VAL A 16 -6.87 8.23 1.56
CA VAL A 16 -6.48 8.87 2.82
C VAL A 16 -7.36 10.07 3.13
N LYS A 17 -7.61 10.93 2.14
CA LYS A 17 -8.46 12.13 2.30
C LYS A 17 -9.89 11.76 2.71
N LEU A 18 -10.46 10.70 2.12
CA LEU A 18 -11.81 10.24 2.46
C LEU A 18 -11.89 9.66 3.88
N PHE A 19 -10.96 8.80 4.28
CA PHE A 19 -10.95 8.26 5.64
C PHE A 19 -10.71 9.33 6.70
N GLN A 20 -9.87 10.32 6.40
CA GLN A 20 -9.65 11.46 7.26
C GLN A 20 -10.93 12.30 7.43
N LYS A 21 -11.64 12.58 6.33
CA LYS A 21 -12.91 13.33 6.37
C LYS A 21 -14.00 12.60 7.17
N LEU A 22 -14.02 11.27 7.12
CA LEU A 22 -15.00 10.45 7.83
C LEU A 22 -14.66 10.20 9.31
N GLY A 23 -13.49 10.63 9.79
CA GLY A 23 -13.08 10.42 11.18
C GLY A 23 -12.83 8.96 11.55
N LEU A 24 -12.63 8.09 10.54
CA LEU A 24 -12.43 6.66 10.74
C LEU A 24 -10.95 6.36 11.03
N GLU A 25 -10.51 6.63 12.26
CA GLU A 25 -9.08 6.65 12.62
C GLU A 25 -8.33 5.34 12.34
N ASP A 26 -8.93 4.19 12.64
CA ASP A 26 -8.28 2.90 12.38
C ASP A 26 -8.11 2.65 10.89
N ASN A 27 -9.16 2.92 10.10
CA ASN A 27 -9.09 2.85 8.65
C ASN A 27 -8.10 3.88 8.06
N LEU A 28 -7.98 5.05 8.68
CA LEU A 28 -7.03 6.08 8.27
C LEU A 28 -5.58 5.62 8.46
N LYS A 29 -5.27 4.89 9.54
CA LYS A 29 -3.93 4.29 9.74
C LYS A 29 -3.60 3.34 8.59
N PHE A 30 -4.53 2.44 8.25
CA PHE A 30 -4.34 1.53 7.12
C PHE A 30 -4.23 2.26 5.78
N ALA A 31 -5.06 3.27 5.53
CA ALA A 31 -5.01 4.07 4.30
C ALA A 31 -3.67 4.78 4.12
N LYS A 32 -3.12 5.36 5.20
CA LYS A 32 -1.79 5.98 5.18
C LYS A 32 -0.71 4.96 4.89
N HIS A 33 -0.77 3.79 5.54
CA HIS A 33 0.19 2.70 5.31
C HIS A 33 0.19 2.23 3.85
N HIS A 34 -0.99 1.98 3.26
CA HIS A 34 -1.13 1.57 1.86
C HIS A 34 -0.58 2.63 0.90
N ARG A 35 -0.92 3.91 1.14
CA ARG A 35 -0.37 5.04 0.38
C ARG A 35 1.15 5.06 0.43
N ASP A 36 1.74 4.85 1.60
CA ASP A 36 3.20 4.94 1.76
C ASP A 36 3.94 3.79 1.06
N ILE A 37 3.36 2.59 1.03
CA ILE A 37 3.87 1.48 0.22
C ILE A 37 3.82 1.84 -1.27
N VAL A 38 2.66 2.26 -1.77
CA VAL A 38 2.50 2.61 -3.19
C VAL A 38 3.37 3.81 -3.56
N LYS A 39 3.54 4.79 -2.66
CA LYS A 39 4.45 5.92 -2.86
C LYS A 39 5.91 5.48 -2.98
N LYS A 40 6.33 4.46 -2.20
CA LYS A 40 7.71 3.96 -2.18
C LYS A 40 8.02 3.02 -3.35
N PHE A 41 7.11 2.11 -3.67
CA PHE A 41 7.37 1.02 -4.63
C PHE A 41 6.61 1.18 -5.96
N GLY A 42 5.66 2.12 -6.04
CA GLY A 42 4.74 2.28 -7.17
C GLY A 42 3.68 1.17 -7.27
N ARG A 43 3.68 0.22 -6.34
CA ARG A 43 2.86 -1.00 -6.33
C ARG A 43 2.88 -1.64 -4.95
N PHE A 44 2.20 -2.77 -4.77
CA PHE A 44 2.33 -3.61 -3.59
C PHE A 44 3.31 -4.77 -3.81
N PRO A 45 4.49 -4.79 -3.15
CA PRO A 45 5.48 -5.84 -3.35
C PRO A 45 4.98 -7.26 -3.05
N HIS A 46 4.07 -7.47 -2.10
CA HIS A 46 3.52 -8.80 -1.79
C HIS A 46 2.75 -9.41 -2.96
N ARG A 47 2.25 -8.59 -3.89
CA ARG A 47 1.53 -9.05 -5.09
C ARG A 47 2.48 -9.43 -6.22
N ASN A 48 3.78 -9.15 -6.12
CA ASN A 48 4.71 -9.35 -7.22
C ASN A 48 4.70 -10.79 -7.73
N THR A 49 4.94 -11.76 -6.84
CA THR A 49 4.94 -13.18 -7.21
C THR A 49 3.58 -13.64 -7.76
N LEU A 50 2.48 -13.23 -7.13
CA LEU A 50 1.11 -13.59 -7.56
C LEU A 50 0.76 -13.04 -8.95
N LEU A 51 1.34 -11.91 -9.33
CA LEU A 51 1.13 -11.26 -10.62
C LEU A 51 2.26 -11.55 -11.62
N GLY A 52 3.17 -12.49 -11.33
CA GLY A 52 4.29 -12.84 -12.22
C GLY A 52 5.38 -11.76 -12.36
N ARG A 53 5.42 -10.77 -11.46
CA ARG A 53 6.43 -9.70 -11.42
C ARG A 53 7.66 -10.16 -10.65
N LYS A 54 8.85 -9.76 -11.10
CA LYS A 54 10.11 -10.00 -10.36
C LYS A 54 10.25 -9.02 -9.20
N ASN A 55 10.70 -9.52 -8.04
CA ASN A 55 11.10 -8.68 -6.92
C ASN A 55 12.44 -8.01 -7.21
N THR A 56 12.52 -6.72 -6.90
CA THR A 56 13.79 -5.99 -6.75
C THR A 56 14.45 -6.32 -5.42
N VAL A 57 15.72 -5.94 -5.23
CA VAL A 57 16.40 -6.07 -3.94
C VAL A 57 15.63 -5.34 -2.83
N ALA A 58 15.11 -4.14 -3.12
CA ALA A 58 14.32 -3.37 -2.17
C ALA A 58 12.98 -4.05 -1.83
N ASP A 59 12.33 -4.69 -2.80
CA ASP A 59 11.11 -5.48 -2.55
C ASP A 59 11.42 -6.64 -1.61
N THR A 60 12.48 -7.41 -1.88
CA THR A 60 12.85 -8.57 -1.06
C THR A 60 13.22 -8.16 0.37
N GLN A 61 14.00 -7.09 0.54
CA GLN A 61 14.35 -6.56 1.86
C GLN A 61 13.11 -6.08 2.62
N TYR A 62 12.19 -5.38 1.94
CA TYR A 62 10.94 -4.95 2.54
C TYR A 62 10.06 -6.13 2.95
N LEU A 63 9.90 -7.12 2.09
CA LEU A 63 9.11 -8.33 2.36
C LEU A 63 9.67 -9.19 3.50
N ALA A 64 10.97 -9.09 3.78
CA ALA A 64 11.63 -9.76 4.91
C ALA A 64 11.60 -8.94 6.21
N SER A 65 11.12 -7.69 6.17
CA SER A 65 11.09 -6.78 7.31
C SER A 65 9.81 -6.91 8.14
N LYS A 66 9.81 -6.38 9.36
CA LYS A 66 8.60 -6.39 10.23
C LYS A 66 7.52 -5.43 9.73
N GLU A 67 7.90 -4.51 8.85
CA GLU A 67 7.06 -3.50 8.23
C GLU A 67 6.39 -4.00 6.95
N ALA A 68 6.63 -5.26 6.56
CA ALA A 68 6.04 -5.89 5.38
C ALA A 68 4.52 -5.98 5.50
N PHE A 69 3.82 -5.45 4.49
CA PHE A 69 2.40 -5.68 4.32
C PHE A 69 2.16 -6.92 3.46
N THR A 70 1.45 -7.90 4.01
CA THR A 70 1.22 -9.22 3.39
C THR A 70 -0.21 -9.44 2.88
N GLY A 71 -1.10 -8.46 3.02
CA GLY A 71 -2.54 -8.59 2.75
C GLY A 71 -3.34 -8.67 4.04
#